data_AF-A0A926ZJH4-F1
#
_entry.id   AF-A0A926ZJH4-F1
#
_cell.length_a   1.000
_cell.length_b   1.000
_cell.length_c   1.000
_cell.angle_alpha   90.00
_cell.angle_beta   90.00
_cell.angle_gamma   90.00
#
_symmetry.space_group_name_H-M   'P 1'
#
loop_
_entity.id
_entity.type
_entity.pdbx_description
1 polymer ?
#
loop_
_entity_poly.entity_id
_entity_poly.type
_entity_poly.pdbx_seq_one_letter_code
_entity_poly.pdbx_strand_id
1 'polypeptide(L)'
;MSSLEPEITKTFTCFADWCLHKDSLSKEAKHTIDLLLEIAGTSDCEEADRILSNRTELDLSSNQITDISGLSPLANLTYLYLEDNQITDISGLSTLTNLTYFNLRYNQITDISGLSPFTNLTYLNLNYNQITDISGLSTLTNLTYLNLRDNQITDIGGLSTLTNLIKLILGNNEITDISGLSPLTNLIYLDLADNQITDISGLSTLTNLTDLNLYNNKITDISGLSTLTNLTDLNLYNNKITDISGLSTLTNLTELDLTNNQITDISGLSTLTNLTILYLDNNQIRDISGLSTLTNLTELYLDNNQITDLSPLRSLIQLHYAFVYGLNLFKKYFLPQHEWQAQWLLSEENAEIRRLLVQTIGYARICQELQATELDSWREYSLLKIDSDVDVEPIYLLKMTCPSTGFIHALRVPPNMTSAREAIRWVNWGIDPSEFTVES
;
A
#
# COMPACT_ATOMS: atom_id res chain seq x y z
N MET A 1 34.31 -46.21 -28.61
CA MET A 1 33.40 -46.49 -27.47
C MET A 1 34.06 -45.90 -26.24
N SER A 2 33.72 -44.66 -25.90
CA SER A 2 34.11 -44.03 -24.64
C SER A 2 32.88 -44.13 -23.74
N SER A 3 32.91 -45.07 -22.80
CA SER A 3 31.90 -45.18 -21.75
C SER A 3 32.06 -43.97 -20.82
N LEU A 4 31.09 -43.07 -20.85
CA LEU A 4 30.86 -42.14 -19.74
C LEU A 4 30.52 -42.99 -18.52
N GLU A 5 31.40 -42.99 -17.52
CA GLU A 5 31.03 -43.43 -16.18
C GLU A 5 29.94 -42.48 -15.66
N PRO A 6 28.90 -43.00 -14.98
CA PRO A 6 27.93 -42.14 -14.32
C PRO A 6 28.62 -41.41 -13.17
N GLU A 7 28.46 -40.08 -13.09
CA GLU A 7 28.74 -39.33 -11.87
C GLU A 7 27.93 -39.96 -10.74
N ILE A 8 28.61 -40.73 -9.87
CA ILE A 8 28.05 -41.15 -8.60
C ILE A 8 27.91 -39.87 -7.79
N THR A 9 26.69 -39.36 -7.67
CA THR A 9 26.35 -38.32 -6.69
C THR A 9 26.72 -38.85 -5.32
N LYS A 10 27.90 -38.44 -4.84
CA LYS A 10 28.44 -38.87 -3.55
C LYS A 10 27.53 -38.30 -2.47
N THR A 11 26.66 -39.13 -1.92
CA THR A 11 25.79 -38.76 -0.80
C THR A 11 26.62 -38.79 0.48
N PHE A 12 26.79 -37.62 1.11
CA PHE A 12 27.52 -37.49 2.36
C PHE A 12 26.59 -37.79 3.53
N THR A 13 27.03 -38.66 4.43
CA THR A 13 26.22 -39.16 5.55
C THR A 13 26.29 -38.29 6.81
N CYS A 14 27.33 -37.48 6.95
CA CYS A 14 27.51 -36.49 8.01
C CYS A 14 28.23 -35.25 7.47
N PHE A 15 28.22 -34.15 8.24
CA PHE A 15 28.93 -32.93 7.85
C PHE A 15 30.44 -33.17 7.82
N ALA A 16 30.97 -34.00 8.73
CA ALA A 16 32.41 -34.31 8.78
C ALA A 16 32.89 -34.90 7.45
N ASP A 17 32.14 -35.84 6.86
CA ASP A 17 32.48 -36.43 5.57
C ASP A 17 32.53 -35.38 4.45
N TRP A 18 31.57 -34.46 4.45
CA TRP A 18 31.51 -33.38 3.46
C TRP A 18 32.69 -32.42 3.60
N CYS A 19 32.99 -32.02 4.83
CA CYS A 19 34.11 -31.15 5.20
C CYS A 19 35.48 -31.77 4.90
N LEU A 20 35.68 -33.06 5.17
CA LEU A 20 36.95 -33.75 4.86
C LEU A 20 37.21 -33.88 3.36
N HIS A 21 36.15 -33.89 2.55
CA HIS A 21 36.25 -33.93 1.09
C HIS A 21 36.19 -32.54 0.44
N LYS A 22 36.25 -31.46 1.25
CA LYS A 22 36.10 -30.06 0.81
C LYS A 22 36.86 -29.74 -0.48
N ASP A 23 38.13 -30.15 -0.59
CA ASP A 23 38.97 -29.82 -1.75
C ASP A 23 38.47 -30.35 -3.09
N SER A 24 37.71 -31.45 -3.08
CA SER A 24 37.12 -32.08 -4.26
C SER A 24 35.78 -31.48 -4.70
N LEU A 25 35.21 -30.58 -3.90
CA LEU A 25 33.89 -30.00 -4.13
C LEU A 25 33.94 -28.70 -4.95
N SER A 26 32.76 -28.26 -5.38
CA SER A 26 32.53 -26.98 -6.05
C SER A 26 32.95 -25.79 -5.17
N LYS A 27 33.14 -24.62 -5.76
CA LYS A 27 33.48 -23.40 -5.00
C LYS A 27 32.34 -23.03 -4.05
N GLU A 28 31.11 -23.27 -4.50
CA GLU A 28 29.87 -22.99 -3.80
C GLU A 28 29.73 -23.89 -2.55
N ALA A 29 29.98 -25.20 -2.70
CA ALA A 29 30.02 -26.13 -1.56
C ALA A 29 31.12 -25.77 -0.56
N LYS A 30 32.32 -25.41 -1.06
CA LYS A 30 33.44 -24.99 -0.22
C LYS A 30 33.10 -23.77 0.64
N HIS A 31 32.40 -22.80 0.06
CA HIS A 31 31.94 -21.60 0.75
C HIS A 31 30.98 -21.94 1.89
N THR A 32 29.99 -22.81 1.63
CA THR A 32 29.06 -23.27 2.67
C THR A 32 29.78 -24.05 3.78
N ILE A 33 30.77 -24.88 3.45
CA ILE A 33 31.59 -25.59 4.45
C ILE A 33 32.35 -24.58 5.34
N ASP A 34 32.97 -23.57 4.74
CA ASP A 34 33.72 -22.54 5.49
C ASP A 34 32.83 -21.80 6.49
N LEU A 35 31.61 -21.44 6.07
CA LEU A 35 30.63 -20.81 6.96
C LEU A 35 30.21 -21.72 8.10
N LEU A 36 29.96 -23.01 7.82
CA LEU A 36 29.56 -23.97 8.85
C LEU A 36 30.69 -24.24 9.87
N LEU A 37 31.95 -24.23 9.42
CA LEU A 37 33.12 -24.29 10.31
C LEU A 37 33.22 -23.04 11.19
N GLU A 38 32.96 -21.85 10.64
CA GLU A 38 32.92 -20.59 11.38
C GLU A 38 31.81 -20.62 12.45
N ILE A 39 30.60 -21.07 12.09
CA ILE A 39 29.46 -21.22 13.00
C ILE A 39 29.73 -22.26 14.09
N ALA A 40 30.45 -23.32 13.76
CA ALA A 40 30.90 -24.31 14.73
C ALA A 40 32.05 -23.80 15.62
N GLY A 41 32.75 -22.74 15.21
CA GLY A 41 33.88 -22.17 15.93
C GLY A 41 35.13 -23.04 15.91
N THR A 42 35.28 -23.91 14.90
CA THR A 42 36.39 -24.87 14.80
C THR A 42 36.76 -25.13 13.35
N SER A 43 38.03 -25.48 13.10
CA SER A 43 38.50 -25.96 11.79
C SER A 43 38.53 -27.49 11.70
N ASP A 44 38.20 -28.19 12.79
CA ASP A 44 38.14 -29.65 12.85
C ASP A 44 36.77 -30.14 12.38
N CYS A 45 36.75 -30.92 11.30
CA CYS A 45 35.51 -31.39 10.67
C CYS A 45 34.68 -32.32 11.57
N GLU A 46 35.31 -33.17 12.41
CA GLU A 46 34.60 -34.08 13.31
C GLU A 46 33.97 -33.32 14.48
N GLU A 47 34.71 -32.38 15.05
CA GLU A 47 34.19 -31.52 16.13
C GLU A 47 33.07 -30.60 15.62
N ALA A 48 33.21 -30.05 14.41
CA ALA A 48 32.16 -29.26 13.78
C ALA A 48 30.90 -30.07 13.55
N ASP A 49 31.01 -31.31 13.03
CA ASP A 49 29.87 -32.22 12.86
C ASP A 49 29.15 -32.50 14.17
N ARG A 50 29.89 -32.76 15.25
CA ARG A 50 29.32 -32.98 16.59
C ARG A 50 28.57 -31.76 17.11
N ILE A 51 29.07 -30.55 16.85
CA ILE A 51 28.43 -29.30 17.26
C ILE A 51 27.17 -29.06 16.43
N LEU A 52 27.28 -29.11 15.10
CA LEU A 52 26.21 -28.79 14.16
C LEU A 52 25.07 -29.81 14.22
N SER A 53 25.37 -31.10 14.33
CA SER A 53 24.36 -32.17 14.38
C SER A 53 23.47 -32.11 15.62
N ASN A 54 23.87 -31.41 16.68
CA ASN A 54 23.07 -31.21 17.90
C ASN A 54 22.25 -29.91 17.88
N ARG A 55 22.39 -29.07 16.85
CA ARG A 55 21.64 -27.82 16.74
C ARG A 55 20.19 -28.09 16.35
N THR A 56 19.29 -27.34 16.95
CA THR A 56 17.87 -27.27 16.57
C THR A 56 17.57 -26.04 15.73
N GLU A 57 18.49 -25.09 15.68
CA GLU A 57 18.39 -23.82 14.98
C GLU A 57 19.71 -23.52 14.27
N LEU A 58 19.61 -23.10 13.02
CA LEU A 58 20.75 -22.71 12.20
C LEU A 58 20.38 -21.49 11.35
N ASP A 59 21.15 -20.43 11.51
CA ASP A 59 21.06 -19.21 10.73
C ASP A 59 22.25 -19.11 9.78
N LEU A 60 21.92 -19.04 8.49
CA LEU A 60 22.83 -18.92 7.36
C LEU A 60 22.40 -17.77 6.44
N SER A 61 21.64 -16.81 6.96
CA SER A 61 21.13 -15.67 6.20
C SER A 61 22.25 -14.74 5.69
N SER A 62 22.02 -14.06 4.56
CA SER A 62 22.91 -13.01 4.03
C SER A 62 24.34 -13.46 3.71
N ASN A 63 24.52 -14.70 3.25
CA ASN A 63 25.83 -15.33 3.10
C ASN A 63 26.21 -15.69 1.66
N GLN A 64 25.42 -15.32 0.65
CA GLN A 64 25.68 -15.66 -0.76
C GLN A 64 25.79 -17.17 -1.02
N ILE A 65 25.06 -17.99 -0.24
CA ILE A 65 25.05 -19.45 -0.36
C ILE A 65 24.29 -19.86 -1.61
N THR A 66 24.85 -20.81 -2.36
CA THR A 66 24.18 -21.46 -3.50
C THR A 66 23.97 -22.94 -3.24
N ASP A 67 24.98 -23.64 -2.71
CA ASP A 67 24.93 -25.08 -2.43
C ASP A 67 24.65 -25.33 -0.95
N ILE A 68 23.48 -25.91 -0.68
CA ILE A 68 22.98 -26.28 0.65
C ILE A 68 22.92 -27.80 0.86
N SER A 69 23.43 -28.60 -0.07
CA SER A 69 23.35 -30.08 -0.02
C SER A 69 23.98 -30.66 1.24
N GLY A 70 25.05 -30.04 1.74
CA GLY A 70 25.74 -30.47 2.96
C GLY A 70 24.99 -30.21 4.27
N LEU A 71 23.82 -29.54 4.23
CA LEU A 71 22.95 -29.41 5.40
C LEU A 71 22.10 -30.66 5.64
N SER A 72 21.96 -31.55 4.65
CA SER A 72 21.16 -32.77 4.73
C SER A 72 21.38 -33.58 6.02
N PRO A 73 22.61 -33.79 6.52
CA PRO A 73 22.83 -34.60 7.71
C PRO A 73 22.36 -33.97 9.03
N LEU A 74 22.04 -32.67 9.05
CA LEU A 74 21.67 -31.92 10.26
C LEU A 74 20.21 -32.13 10.67
N ALA A 75 19.77 -33.39 10.76
CA ALA A 75 18.36 -33.78 10.88
C ALA A 75 17.63 -33.32 12.16
N ASN A 76 18.34 -32.80 13.15
CA ASN A 76 17.77 -32.24 14.39
C ASN A 76 17.28 -30.79 14.24
N LEU A 77 17.52 -30.15 13.09
CA LEU A 77 17.06 -28.79 12.84
C LEU A 77 15.52 -28.71 12.84
N THR A 78 15.04 -27.69 13.54
CA THR A 78 13.62 -27.30 13.65
C THR A 78 13.37 -25.90 13.12
N TYR A 79 14.41 -25.04 13.14
CA TYR A 79 14.44 -23.68 12.57
C TYR A 79 15.62 -23.56 11.61
N LEU A 80 15.35 -23.15 10.38
CA LEU A 80 16.37 -22.91 9.37
C LEU A 80 16.14 -21.56 8.68
N TYR A 81 17.15 -20.69 8.77
CA TYR A 81 17.16 -19.37 8.15
C TYR A 81 18.19 -19.37 7.02
N LEU A 82 17.71 -19.17 5.80
CA LEU A 82 18.49 -19.17 4.56
C LEU A 82 18.14 -17.94 3.70
N GLU A 83 17.57 -16.90 4.30
CA GLU A 83 17.21 -15.68 3.58
C GLU A 83 18.42 -14.90 3.04
N ASP A 84 18.20 -14.15 1.95
CA ASP A 84 19.21 -13.32 1.29
C ASP A 84 20.45 -14.13 0.87
N ASN A 85 20.21 -15.17 0.08
CA ASN A 85 21.23 -16.04 -0.48
C ASN A 85 21.00 -16.18 -2.01
N GLN A 86 21.67 -17.15 -2.64
CA GLN A 86 21.61 -17.40 -4.08
C GLN A 86 21.15 -18.84 -4.36
N ILE A 87 20.27 -19.38 -3.51
CA ILE A 87 19.82 -20.76 -3.57
C ILE A 87 18.83 -20.92 -4.71
N THR A 88 19.04 -21.93 -5.55
CA THR A 88 18.12 -22.31 -6.64
C THR A 88 17.49 -23.68 -6.41
N ASP A 89 18.16 -24.57 -5.68
CA ASP A 89 17.75 -25.96 -5.46
C ASP A 89 17.74 -26.30 -3.97
N ILE A 90 16.58 -26.78 -3.50
CA ILE A 90 16.34 -27.19 -2.11
C ILE A 90 16.17 -28.70 -1.94
N SER A 91 16.28 -29.48 -3.02
CA SER A 91 16.10 -30.94 -3.01
C SER A 91 17.08 -31.66 -2.08
N GLY A 92 18.27 -31.08 -1.87
CA GLY A 92 19.29 -31.55 -0.95
C GLY A 92 18.88 -31.54 0.52
N LEU A 93 17.76 -30.91 0.90
CA LEU A 93 17.32 -30.81 2.30
C LEU A 93 16.26 -31.85 2.71
N SER A 94 15.91 -32.79 1.83
CA SER A 94 14.79 -33.72 2.02
C SER A 94 14.80 -34.54 3.33
N THR A 95 15.95 -34.66 3.99
CA THR A 95 16.15 -35.35 5.28
C THR A 95 15.76 -34.52 6.50
N LEU A 96 15.62 -33.18 6.38
CA LEU A 96 15.34 -32.27 7.50
C LEU A 96 13.85 -32.24 7.87
N THR A 97 13.25 -33.41 8.10
CA THR A 97 11.80 -33.59 8.29
C THR A 97 11.27 -33.02 9.61
N ASN A 98 12.14 -32.66 10.55
CA ASN A 98 11.78 -32.02 11.82
C ASN A 98 11.60 -30.49 11.71
N LEU A 99 11.82 -29.89 10.54
CA LEU A 99 11.64 -28.46 10.35
C LEU A 99 10.20 -28.03 10.63
N THR A 100 10.06 -27.01 11.46
CA THR A 100 8.79 -26.34 11.80
C THR A 100 8.76 -24.89 11.28
N TYR A 101 9.94 -24.30 11.11
CA TYR A 101 10.16 -22.95 10.60
C TYR A 101 11.23 -22.98 9.51
N PHE A 102 10.90 -22.44 8.34
CA PHE A 102 11.81 -22.38 7.22
C PHE A 102 11.72 -21.04 6.48
N ASN A 103 12.80 -20.26 6.51
CA ASN A 103 12.90 -18.98 5.82
C ASN A 103 13.87 -19.07 4.63
N LEU A 104 13.34 -18.86 3.43
CA LEU A 104 14.04 -18.91 2.14
C LEU A 104 13.82 -17.61 1.34
N ARG A 105 13.45 -16.53 2.01
CA ARG A 105 13.23 -15.21 1.40
C ARG A 105 14.45 -14.73 0.62
N TYR A 106 14.26 -13.97 -0.47
CA TYR A 106 15.36 -13.39 -1.26
C TYR A 106 16.36 -14.46 -1.69
N ASN A 107 15.88 -15.41 -2.49
CA ASN A 107 16.70 -16.42 -3.15
C ASN A 107 16.35 -16.47 -4.65
N GLN A 108 16.77 -17.52 -5.35
CA GLN A 108 16.56 -17.69 -6.78
C GLN A 108 15.82 -19.02 -7.05
N ILE A 109 14.94 -19.41 -6.13
CA ILE A 109 14.22 -20.69 -6.18
C ILE A 109 13.11 -20.61 -7.23
N THR A 110 13.05 -21.62 -8.08
CA THR A 110 12.02 -21.80 -9.11
C THR A 110 11.18 -23.05 -8.88
N ASP A 111 11.82 -24.14 -8.44
CA ASP A 111 11.21 -25.43 -8.14
C ASP A 111 11.15 -25.66 -6.63
N ILE A 112 9.94 -25.88 -6.12
CA ILE A 112 9.68 -26.18 -4.71
C ILE A 112 9.17 -27.61 -4.46
N SER A 113 9.27 -28.51 -5.44
CA SER A 113 8.89 -29.92 -5.29
C SER A 113 9.67 -30.62 -4.16
N GLY A 114 10.90 -30.16 -3.90
CA GLY A 114 11.73 -30.59 -2.78
C GLY A 114 11.16 -30.29 -1.38
N LEU A 115 10.08 -29.49 -1.27
CA LEU A 115 9.45 -29.20 0.02
C LEU A 115 8.58 -30.34 0.56
N SER A 116 8.15 -31.27 -0.30
CA SER A 116 7.18 -32.29 0.07
C SER A 116 7.48 -33.10 1.36
N PRO A 117 8.75 -33.34 1.76
CA PRO A 117 9.07 -34.03 3.02
C PRO A 117 8.82 -33.22 4.31
N PHE A 118 8.74 -31.88 4.24
CA PHE A 118 8.70 -31.00 5.42
C PHE A 118 7.30 -30.86 6.04
N THR A 119 6.60 -31.98 6.21
CA THR A 119 5.20 -32.05 6.66
C THR A 119 4.93 -31.45 8.06
N ASN A 120 5.97 -31.20 8.86
CA ASN A 120 5.87 -30.54 10.17
C ASN A 120 5.97 -29.01 10.11
N LEU A 121 6.16 -28.41 8.92
CA LEU A 121 6.24 -26.96 8.78
C LEU A 121 4.95 -26.28 9.23
N THR A 122 5.13 -25.27 10.07
CA THR A 122 4.08 -24.35 10.53
C THR A 122 4.28 -22.95 9.98
N TYR A 123 5.53 -22.59 9.66
CA TYR A 123 5.95 -21.33 9.08
C TYR A 123 6.85 -21.57 7.87
N LEU A 124 6.46 -21.02 6.73
CA LEU A 124 7.27 -21.04 5.51
C LEU A 124 7.28 -19.66 4.86
N ASN A 125 8.48 -19.14 4.61
CA ASN A 125 8.66 -17.88 3.90
C ASN A 125 9.50 -18.07 2.64
N LEU A 126 8.91 -17.78 1.48
CA LEU A 126 9.47 -17.95 0.14
C LEU A 126 9.37 -16.65 -0.68
N ASN A 127 9.16 -15.50 -0.03
CA ASN A 127 8.98 -14.25 -0.75
C ASN A 127 10.26 -13.79 -1.47
N TYR A 128 10.12 -13.05 -2.57
CA TYR A 128 11.21 -12.68 -3.46
C TYR A 128 12.01 -13.89 -3.96
N ASN A 129 11.31 -14.76 -4.69
CA ASN A 129 11.90 -15.87 -5.44
C ASN A 129 11.36 -15.82 -6.89
N GLN A 130 11.48 -16.91 -7.65
CA GLN A 130 11.06 -17.02 -9.05
C GLN A 130 10.10 -18.20 -9.23
N ILE A 131 9.26 -18.46 -8.23
CA ILE A 131 8.36 -19.60 -8.17
C ILE A 131 7.16 -19.37 -9.08
N THR A 132 6.81 -20.38 -9.88
CA THR A 132 5.64 -20.38 -10.77
C THR A 132 4.64 -21.48 -10.40
N ASP A 133 5.13 -22.67 -10.06
CA ASP A 133 4.34 -23.83 -9.65
C ASP A 133 4.44 -24.04 -8.12
N ILE A 134 3.29 -24.07 -7.46
CA ILE A 134 3.19 -24.29 -6.01
C ILE A 134 2.59 -25.64 -5.62
N SER A 135 2.44 -26.59 -6.55
CA SER A 135 1.90 -27.93 -6.29
C SER A 135 2.68 -28.70 -5.23
N GLY A 136 3.98 -28.41 -5.09
CA GLY A 136 4.87 -28.95 -4.05
C GLY A 136 4.48 -28.59 -2.61
N LEU A 137 3.59 -27.62 -2.40
CA LEU A 137 3.09 -27.24 -1.07
C LEU A 137 1.98 -28.16 -0.55
N SER A 138 1.33 -28.93 -1.42
CA SER A 138 0.09 -29.64 -1.09
C SER A 138 0.17 -30.64 0.08
N THR A 139 1.38 -31.08 0.46
CA THR A 139 1.63 -31.97 1.60
C THR A 139 1.85 -31.23 2.93
N LEU A 140 2.04 -29.91 2.92
CA LEU A 140 2.44 -29.11 4.08
C LEU A 140 1.23 -28.66 4.93
N THR A 141 0.34 -29.59 5.24
CA THR A 141 -0.99 -29.30 5.81
C THR A 141 -0.97 -28.68 7.21
N ASN A 142 0.17 -28.67 7.89
CA ASN A 142 0.36 -28.02 9.20
C ASN A 142 0.73 -26.53 9.11
N LEU A 143 0.88 -25.98 7.90
CA LEU A 143 1.20 -24.56 7.73
C LEU A 143 0.12 -23.66 8.32
N THR A 144 0.56 -22.70 9.12
CA THR A 144 -0.26 -21.63 9.70
C THR A 144 0.12 -20.26 9.12
N TYR A 145 1.38 -20.11 8.69
CA TYR A 145 1.90 -18.94 8.02
C TYR A 145 2.58 -19.34 6.71
N LEU A 146 2.18 -18.70 5.61
CA LEU A 146 2.80 -18.85 4.31
C LEU A 146 2.96 -17.49 3.64
N ASN A 147 4.20 -17.18 3.22
CA ASN A 147 4.49 -15.99 2.45
C ASN A 147 5.16 -16.35 1.11
N LEU A 148 4.47 -16.00 0.02
CA LEU A 148 4.84 -16.22 -1.37
C LEU A 148 4.86 -14.90 -2.16
N ARG A 149 4.91 -13.75 -1.47
CA ARG A 149 4.95 -12.43 -2.09
C ARG A 149 6.12 -12.31 -3.08
N ASP A 150 5.98 -11.52 -4.13
CA ASP A 150 7.06 -11.25 -5.09
C ASP A 150 7.60 -12.56 -5.73
N ASN A 151 6.69 -13.28 -6.40
CA ASN A 151 6.98 -14.48 -7.22
C ASN A 151 6.27 -14.34 -8.58
N GLN A 152 6.14 -15.43 -9.34
CA GLN A 152 5.54 -15.47 -10.69
C GLN A 152 4.36 -16.47 -10.72
N ILE A 153 3.62 -16.57 -9.62
CA ILE A 153 2.56 -17.56 -9.43
C ILE A 153 1.31 -17.12 -10.21
N THR A 154 0.71 -18.08 -10.93
CA THR A 154 -0.54 -17.87 -11.69
C THR A 154 -1.66 -18.78 -11.19
N ASP A 155 -1.34 -20.04 -10.87
CA ASP A 155 -2.26 -21.04 -10.34
C ASP A 155 -1.99 -21.28 -8.85
N ILE A 156 -3.05 -21.15 -8.04
CA ILE A 156 -3.00 -21.36 -6.59
C ILE A 156 -3.70 -22.64 -6.12
N GLY A 157 -4.08 -23.55 -7.03
CA GLY A 157 -4.77 -24.79 -6.70
C GLY A 157 -4.02 -25.67 -5.68
N GLY A 158 -2.69 -25.59 -5.65
CA GLY A 158 -1.82 -26.25 -4.68
C GLY A 158 -2.03 -25.83 -3.22
N LEU A 159 -2.74 -24.72 -2.96
CA LEU A 159 -3.07 -24.26 -1.60
C LEU A 159 -4.29 -24.94 -0.99
N SER A 160 -5.15 -25.57 -1.80
CA SER A 160 -6.47 -26.06 -1.36
C SER A 160 -6.45 -27.05 -0.19
N THR A 161 -5.32 -27.70 0.06
CA THR A 161 -5.12 -28.65 1.18
C THR A 161 -4.64 -27.99 2.48
N LEU A 162 -4.19 -26.74 2.43
CA LEU A 162 -3.52 -26.03 3.54
C LEU A 162 -4.51 -25.38 4.51
N THR A 163 -5.53 -26.12 4.92
CA THR A 163 -6.71 -25.60 5.65
C THR A 163 -6.42 -25.03 7.04
N ASN A 164 -5.20 -25.25 7.59
CA ASN A 164 -4.75 -24.68 8.86
C ASN A 164 -4.12 -23.27 8.72
N LEU A 165 -4.03 -22.73 7.50
CA LEU A 165 -3.47 -21.40 7.27
C LEU A 165 -4.29 -20.33 8.01
N ILE A 166 -3.57 -19.50 8.76
CA ILE A 166 -4.08 -18.32 9.47
C ILE A 166 -3.67 -17.05 8.73
N LYS A 167 -2.45 -17.02 8.20
CA LYS A 167 -1.88 -15.88 7.48
C LYS A 167 -1.30 -16.32 6.14
N LEU A 168 -1.80 -15.73 5.07
CA LEU A 168 -1.36 -15.99 3.70
C LEU A 168 -1.03 -14.68 2.99
N ILE A 169 0.18 -14.61 2.43
CA ILE A 169 0.67 -13.47 1.67
C ILE A 169 1.04 -13.93 0.25
N LEU A 170 0.33 -13.41 -0.74
CA LEU A 170 0.44 -13.72 -2.17
C LEU A 170 0.60 -12.45 -3.02
N GLY A 171 0.87 -11.31 -2.40
CA GLY A 171 1.00 -10.04 -3.11
C GLY A 171 2.11 -10.04 -4.16
N ASN A 172 1.99 -9.21 -5.20
CA ASN A 172 2.93 -9.13 -6.33
C ASN A 172 3.20 -10.49 -7.00
N ASN A 173 2.17 -11.04 -7.61
CA ASN A 173 2.18 -12.26 -8.42
C ASN A 173 1.34 -12.04 -9.69
N GLU A 174 1.04 -13.10 -10.44
CA GLU A 174 0.26 -13.07 -11.69
C GLU A 174 -1.10 -13.78 -11.56
N ILE A 175 -1.67 -13.81 -10.34
CA ILE A 175 -2.88 -14.58 -10.03
C ILE A 175 -4.11 -13.92 -10.65
N THR A 176 -4.97 -14.75 -11.26
CA THR A 176 -6.26 -14.31 -11.82
C THR A 176 -7.45 -15.05 -11.21
N ASP A 177 -7.31 -16.36 -10.97
CA ASP A 177 -8.32 -17.21 -10.33
C ASP A 177 -7.93 -17.50 -8.88
N ILE A 178 -8.83 -17.16 -7.95
CA ILE A 178 -8.65 -17.37 -6.52
C ILE A 178 -9.54 -18.47 -5.94
N SER A 179 -10.19 -19.28 -6.77
CA SER A 179 -11.10 -20.36 -6.33
C SER A 179 -10.41 -21.38 -5.41
N GLY A 180 -9.09 -21.57 -5.56
CA GLY A 180 -8.25 -22.40 -4.70
C GLY A 180 -8.20 -21.95 -3.23
N LEU A 181 -8.60 -20.72 -2.90
CA LEU A 181 -8.64 -20.22 -1.52
C LEU A 181 -9.88 -20.67 -0.75
N SER A 182 -10.97 -21.04 -1.43
CA SER A 182 -12.25 -21.31 -0.79
C SER A 182 -12.23 -22.36 0.36
N PRO A 183 -11.32 -23.36 0.40
CA PRO A 183 -11.19 -24.27 1.54
C PRO A 183 -10.50 -23.67 2.78
N LEU A 184 -9.80 -22.54 2.66
CA LEU A 184 -8.91 -21.97 3.68
C LEU A 184 -9.64 -21.14 4.75
N THR A 185 -10.71 -21.71 5.30
CA THR A 185 -11.66 -21.04 6.18
C THR A 185 -11.10 -20.53 7.52
N ASN A 186 -9.88 -20.92 7.90
CA ASN A 186 -9.18 -20.43 9.10
C ASN A 186 -8.36 -19.15 8.89
N LEU A 187 -8.32 -18.61 7.66
CA LEU A 187 -7.59 -17.38 7.37
C LEU A 187 -8.14 -16.20 8.16
N ILE A 188 -7.22 -15.47 8.80
CA ILE A 188 -7.45 -14.22 9.52
C ILE A 188 -6.88 -13.04 8.71
N TYR A 189 -5.69 -13.25 8.10
CA TYR A 189 -5.00 -12.26 7.28
C TYR A 189 -4.76 -12.80 5.87
N LEU A 190 -5.16 -12.03 4.86
CA LEU A 190 -4.93 -12.35 3.45
C LEU A 190 -4.45 -11.13 2.66
N ASP A 191 -3.27 -11.25 2.05
CA ASP A 191 -2.73 -10.25 1.12
C ASP A 191 -2.66 -10.82 -0.31
N LEU A 192 -3.45 -10.23 -1.20
CA LEU A 192 -3.55 -10.52 -2.63
C LEU A 192 -3.26 -9.27 -3.49
N ALA A 193 -2.59 -8.27 -2.92
CA ALA A 193 -2.30 -7.03 -3.63
C ALA A 193 -1.40 -7.24 -4.87
N ASP A 194 -1.41 -6.30 -5.82
CA ASP A 194 -0.57 -6.36 -7.02
C ASP A 194 -0.70 -7.71 -7.77
N ASN A 195 -1.93 -8.11 -8.06
CA ASN A 195 -2.25 -9.29 -8.87
C ASN A 195 -3.15 -8.87 -10.05
N GLN A 196 -3.74 -9.85 -10.75
CA GLN A 196 -4.58 -9.62 -11.92
C GLN A 196 -6.02 -10.09 -11.70
N ILE A 197 -6.48 -10.09 -10.45
CA ILE A 197 -7.77 -10.64 -10.02
C ILE A 197 -8.92 -9.78 -10.51
N THR A 198 -9.96 -10.42 -11.04
CA THR A 198 -11.22 -9.77 -11.46
C THR A 198 -12.44 -10.29 -10.71
N ASP A 199 -12.44 -11.59 -10.37
CA ASP A 199 -13.53 -12.26 -9.66
C ASP A 199 -13.05 -12.64 -8.26
N ILE A 200 -13.77 -12.17 -7.24
CA ILE A 200 -13.47 -12.42 -5.84
C ILE A 200 -14.47 -13.35 -5.14
N SER A 201 -15.34 -14.03 -5.89
CA SER A 201 -16.35 -14.95 -5.35
C SER A 201 -15.75 -16.09 -4.51
N GLY A 202 -14.50 -16.48 -4.82
CA GLY A 202 -13.73 -17.46 -4.05
C GLY A 202 -13.42 -17.06 -2.59
N LEU A 203 -13.59 -15.78 -2.23
CA LEU A 203 -13.40 -15.30 -0.85
C LEU A 203 -14.61 -15.54 0.05
N SER A 204 -15.80 -15.79 -0.50
CA SER A 204 -17.07 -15.77 0.24
C SER A 204 -17.16 -16.77 1.40
N THR A 205 -16.30 -17.79 1.45
CA THR A 205 -16.21 -18.79 2.52
C THR A 205 -15.27 -18.39 3.67
N LEU A 206 -14.43 -17.36 3.49
CA LEU A 206 -13.34 -16.98 4.40
C LEU A 206 -13.82 -16.08 5.54
N THR A 207 -14.89 -16.47 6.22
CA THR A 207 -15.64 -15.62 7.16
C THR A 207 -14.86 -15.21 8.42
N ASN A 208 -13.70 -15.81 8.69
CA ASN A 208 -12.80 -15.45 9.80
C ASN A 208 -11.82 -14.31 9.47
N LEU A 209 -11.79 -13.83 8.22
CA LEU A 209 -10.90 -12.74 7.82
C LEU A 209 -11.20 -11.46 8.63
N THR A 210 -10.13 -10.86 9.15
CA THR A 210 -10.14 -9.54 9.79
C THR A 210 -9.41 -8.50 8.94
N ASP A 211 -8.38 -8.94 8.20
CA ASP A 211 -7.50 -8.09 7.40
C ASP A 211 -7.44 -8.63 5.96
N LEU A 212 -7.89 -7.83 5.01
CA LEU A 212 -7.90 -8.20 3.59
C LEU A 212 -7.31 -7.10 2.72
N ASN A 213 -6.23 -7.43 2.02
CA ASN A 213 -5.59 -6.54 1.08
C ASN A 213 -5.76 -7.03 -0.37
N LEU A 214 -6.41 -6.23 -1.20
CA LEU A 214 -6.71 -6.47 -2.61
C LEU A 214 -6.27 -5.30 -3.51
N TYR A 215 -5.37 -4.42 -3.03
CA TYR A 215 -4.99 -3.24 -3.81
C TYR A 215 -4.31 -3.59 -5.14
N ASN A 216 -4.43 -2.70 -6.14
CA ASN A 216 -3.86 -2.86 -7.48
C ASN A 216 -4.22 -4.20 -8.13
N ASN A 217 -5.52 -4.43 -8.28
CA ASN A 217 -6.10 -5.55 -9.03
C ASN A 217 -7.02 -5.00 -10.14
N LYS A 218 -7.88 -5.85 -10.71
CA LYS A 218 -8.83 -5.49 -11.78
C LYS A 218 -10.28 -5.73 -11.35
N ILE A 219 -10.55 -5.64 -10.06
CA ILE A 219 -11.85 -5.97 -9.45
C ILE A 219 -12.90 -4.92 -9.85
N THR A 220 -14.08 -5.39 -10.25
CA THR A 220 -15.24 -4.54 -10.56
C THR A 220 -16.45 -4.84 -9.67
N ASP A 221 -16.64 -6.11 -9.32
CA ASP A 221 -17.75 -6.60 -8.49
C ASP A 221 -17.19 -7.06 -7.14
N ILE A 222 -17.72 -6.48 -6.06
CA ILE A 222 -17.31 -6.80 -4.69
C ILE A 222 -18.39 -7.52 -3.88
N SER A 223 -19.45 -8.04 -4.52
CA SER A 223 -20.53 -8.78 -3.86
C SER A 223 -20.04 -10.00 -3.08
N GLY A 224 -18.93 -10.60 -3.51
CA GLY A 224 -18.24 -11.71 -2.83
C GLY A 224 -17.72 -11.38 -1.42
N LEU A 225 -17.61 -10.09 -1.06
CA LEU A 225 -17.19 -9.66 0.28
C LEU A 225 -18.32 -9.70 1.31
N SER A 226 -19.58 -9.72 0.89
CA SER A 226 -20.74 -9.49 1.77
C SER A 226 -20.89 -10.48 2.94
N THR A 227 -20.21 -11.63 2.89
CA THR A 227 -20.19 -12.64 3.95
C THR A 227 -19.07 -12.43 4.98
N LEU A 228 -18.08 -11.58 4.68
CA LEU A 228 -16.86 -11.38 5.47
C LEU A 228 -17.04 -10.41 6.64
N THR A 229 -18.10 -10.62 7.43
CA THR A 229 -18.57 -9.68 8.46
C THR A 229 -17.58 -9.41 9.60
N ASN A 230 -16.50 -10.19 9.73
CA ASN A 230 -15.44 -9.98 10.72
C ASN A 230 -14.33 -9.01 10.25
N LEU A 231 -14.37 -8.54 9.00
CA LEU A 231 -13.38 -7.60 8.48
C LEU A 231 -13.36 -6.30 9.30
N THR A 232 -12.16 -5.90 9.70
CA THR A 232 -11.84 -4.64 10.37
C THR A 232 -11.00 -3.72 9.48
N ASP A 233 -10.15 -4.30 8.63
CA ASP A 233 -9.28 -3.59 7.69
C ASP A 233 -9.47 -4.16 6.27
N LEU A 234 -9.82 -3.27 5.33
CA LEU A 234 -10.04 -3.62 3.93
C LEU A 234 -9.39 -2.61 3.00
N ASN A 235 -8.43 -3.09 2.21
CA ASN A 235 -7.78 -2.28 1.18
C ASN A 235 -8.21 -2.73 -0.23
N LEU A 236 -8.89 -1.83 -0.95
CA LEU A 236 -9.36 -1.98 -2.33
C LEU A 236 -8.80 -0.89 -3.25
N TYR A 237 -7.72 -0.21 -2.84
CA TYR A 237 -7.06 0.84 -3.61
C TYR A 237 -6.72 0.39 -5.03
N ASN A 238 -6.89 1.28 -6.01
CA ASN A 238 -6.50 1.07 -7.40
C ASN A 238 -7.14 -0.18 -8.01
N ASN A 239 -8.47 -0.17 -8.07
CA ASN A 239 -9.29 -1.18 -8.74
C ASN A 239 -10.23 -0.50 -9.76
N LYS A 240 -11.29 -1.19 -10.19
CA LYS A 240 -12.28 -0.68 -11.16
C LYS A 240 -13.69 -0.72 -10.60
N ILE A 241 -13.82 -0.52 -9.29
CA ILE A 241 -15.08 -0.64 -8.56
C ILE A 241 -15.96 0.57 -8.85
N THR A 242 -17.25 0.32 -9.09
CA THR A 242 -18.29 1.34 -9.32
C THR A 242 -19.42 1.24 -8.30
N ASP A 243 -19.82 0.02 -7.96
CA ASP A 243 -20.87 -0.30 -6.97
C ASP A 243 -20.23 -0.86 -5.70
N ILE A 244 -20.52 -0.21 -4.57
CA ILE A 244 -20.01 -0.60 -3.25
C ILE A 244 -21.10 -1.16 -2.31
N SER A 245 -22.29 -1.49 -2.83
CA SER A 245 -23.39 -2.04 -2.04
C SER A 245 -23.03 -3.34 -1.30
N GLY A 246 -22.08 -4.11 -1.85
CA GLY A 246 -21.51 -5.32 -1.22
C GLY A 246 -20.80 -5.09 0.11
N LEU A 247 -20.43 -3.83 0.45
CA LEU A 247 -19.81 -3.50 1.73
C LEU A 247 -20.81 -3.34 2.88
N SER A 248 -22.11 -3.14 2.58
CA SER A 248 -23.10 -2.72 3.58
C SER A 248 -23.27 -3.67 4.78
N THR A 249 -22.82 -4.91 4.69
CA THR A 249 -22.85 -5.91 5.77
C THR A 249 -21.59 -5.89 6.66
N LEU A 250 -20.52 -5.21 6.25
CA LEU A 250 -19.20 -5.23 6.88
C LEU A 250 -19.07 -4.26 8.05
N THR A 251 -20.06 -4.29 8.95
CA THR A 251 -20.23 -3.29 10.02
C THR A 251 -19.09 -3.21 11.05
N ASN A 252 -18.16 -4.17 11.05
CA ASN A 252 -16.97 -4.15 11.90
C ASN A 252 -15.78 -3.39 11.30
N LEU A 253 -15.86 -2.91 10.06
CA LEU A 253 -14.78 -2.15 9.42
C LEU A 253 -14.44 -0.88 10.22
N THR A 254 -13.16 -0.72 10.50
CA THR A 254 -12.56 0.46 11.13
C THR A 254 -11.70 1.25 10.14
N GLU A 255 -11.07 0.56 9.18
CA GLU A 255 -10.26 1.16 8.13
C GLU A 255 -10.69 0.63 6.75
N LEU A 256 -10.88 1.55 5.80
CA LEU A 256 -11.30 1.24 4.45
C LEU A 256 -10.61 2.17 3.44
N ASP A 257 -9.88 1.56 2.50
CA ASP A 257 -9.29 2.26 1.36
C ASP A 257 -10.00 1.89 0.06
N LEU A 258 -10.67 2.86 -0.55
CA LEU A 258 -11.34 2.79 -1.85
C LEU A 258 -10.74 3.78 -2.86
N THR A 259 -9.54 4.27 -2.59
CA THR A 259 -8.85 5.27 -3.42
C THR A 259 -8.65 4.76 -4.84
N ASN A 260 -8.71 5.66 -5.82
CA ASN A 260 -8.45 5.35 -7.23
C ASN A 260 -9.36 4.22 -7.77
N ASN A 261 -10.66 4.47 -7.69
CA ASN A 261 -11.71 3.62 -8.26
C ASN A 261 -12.63 4.48 -9.15
N GLN A 262 -13.83 3.97 -9.50
CA GLN A 262 -14.79 4.66 -10.36
C GLN A 262 -16.13 4.87 -9.64
N ILE A 263 -16.07 5.08 -8.32
CA ILE A 263 -17.24 5.16 -7.44
C ILE A 263 -17.93 6.52 -7.63
N THR A 264 -19.27 6.50 -7.69
CA THR A 264 -20.10 7.70 -7.80
C THR A 264 -21.12 7.81 -6.67
N ASP A 265 -21.68 6.68 -6.24
CA ASP A 265 -22.63 6.55 -5.14
C ASP A 265 -21.95 5.85 -3.96
N ILE A 266 -22.00 6.50 -2.80
CA ILE A 266 -21.42 5.99 -1.55
C ILE A 266 -22.47 5.65 -0.47
N SER A 267 -23.75 5.54 -0.86
CA SER A 267 -24.84 5.19 0.07
C SER A 267 -24.63 3.85 0.77
N GLY A 268 -23.91 2.91 0.13
CA GLY A 268 -23.50 1.63 0.69
C GLY A 268 -22.60 1.72 1.93
N LEU A 269 -21.96 2.86 2.19
CA LEU A 269 -21.13 3.07 3.38
C LEU A 269 -21.94 3.40 4.64
N SER A 270 -23.20 3.81 4.51
CA SER A 270 -23.99 4.39 5.61
C SER A 270 -24.19 3.46 6.82
N THR A 271 -23.99 2.15 6.67
CA THR A 271 -24.08 1.16 7.74
C THR A 271 -22.76 0.93 8.49
N LEU A 272 -21.63 1.41 7.95
CA LEU A 272 -20.26 1.14 8.44
C LEU A 272 -19.85 2.06 9.60
N THR A 273 -20.73 2.17 10.60
CA THR A 273 -20.62 3.16 11.69
C THR A 273 -19.37 3.05 12.57
N ASN A 274 -18.61 1.95 12.48
CA ASN A 274 -17.34 1.76 13.19
C ASN A 274 -16.12 2.33 12.44
N LEU A 275 -16.28 2.83 11.21
CA LEU A 275 -15.17 3.42 10.45
C LEU A 275 -14.55 4.61 11.20
N THR A 276 -13.22 4.57 11.34
CA THR A 276 -12.38 5.63 11.88
C THR A 276 -11.54 6.28 10.80
N ILE A 277 -11.09 5.51 9.81
CA ILE A 277 -10.25 5.97 8.70
C ILE A 277 -10.90 5.56 7.38
N LEU A 278 -11.11 6.53 6.49
CA LEU A 278 -11.74 6.30 5.18
C LEU A 278 -11.02 7.07 4.08
N TYR A 279 -10.52 6.34 3.08
CA TYR A 279 -9.92 6.90 1.88
C TYR A 279 -10.82 6.70 0.67
N LEU A 280 -11.21 7.81 0.04
CA LEU A 280 -12.08 7.87 -1.14
C LEU A 280 -11.48 8.76 -2.24
N ASP A 281 -10.20 9.11 -2.14
CA ASP A 281 -9.54 9.97 -3.12
C ASP A 281 -9.63 9.38 -4.54
N ASN A 282 -9.58 10.23 -5.55
CA ASN A 282 -9.53 9.83 -6.97
C ASN A 282 -10.71 8.93 -7.37
N ASN A 283 -11.92 9.37 -7.06
CA ASN A 283 -13.18 8.75 -7.50
C ASN A 283 -14.03 9.77 -8.28
N GLN A 284 -15.31 9.48 -8.49
CA GLN A 284 -16.25 10.33 -9.23
C GLN A 284 -17.43 10.77 -8.35
N ILE A 285 -17.19 10.87 -7.03
CA ILE A 285 -18.21 11.14 -6.02
C ILE A 285 -18.66 12.59 -6.11
N ARG A 286 -19.97 12.81 -6.01
CA ARG A 286 -20.59 14.15 -5.99
C ARG A 286 -21.36 14.40 -4.70
N ASP A 287 -22.14 13.42 -4.30
CA ASP A 287 -22.94 13.45 -3.08
C ASP A 287 -22.26 12.62 -2.00
N ILE A 288 -22.02 13.25 -0.85
CA ILE A 288 -21.42 12.62 0.34
C ILE A 288 -22.41 12.49 1.51
N SER A 289 -23.71 12.61 1.25
CA SER A 289 -24.77 12.45 2.25
C SER A 289 -24.70 11.10 2.98
N GLY A 290 -24.27 10.05 2.28
CA GLY A 290 -24.06 8.71 2.82
C GLY A 290 -23.01 8.62 3.95
N LEU A 291 -22.15 9.62 4.12
CA LEU A 291 -21.16 9.66 5.20
C LEU A 291 -21.73 10.13 6.53
N SER A 292 -22.91 10.78 6.54
CA SER A 292 -23.44 11.47 7.73
C SER A 292 -23.70 10.58 8.96
N THR A 293 -23.76 9.26 8.79
CA THR A 293 -23.93 8.29 9.86
C THR A 293 -22.61 7.84 10.49
N LEU A 294 -21.46 8.13 9.85
CA LEU A 294 -20.13 7.62 10.21
C LEU A 294 -19.46 8.45 11.32
N THR A 295 -20.17 8.61 12.44
CA THR A 295 -19.80 9.55 13.51
C THR A 295 -18.47 9.26 14.21
N ASN A 296 -17.90 8.07 14.02
CA ASN A 296 -16.59 7.67 14.54
C ASN A 296 -15.40 8.06 13.63
N LEU A 297 -15.65 8.60 12.43
CA LEU A 297 -14.59 9.00 11.51
C LEU A 297 -13.68 10.07 12.15
N THR A 298 -12.38 9.78 12.18
CA THR A 298 -11.32 10.69 12.61
C THR A 298 -10.49 11.18 11.43
N GLU A 299 -10.35 10.37 10.39
CA GLU A 299 -9.60 10.69 9.17
C GLU A 299 -10.44 10.39 7.93
N LEU A 300 -10.52 11.37 7.02
CA LEU A 300 -11.32 11.29 5.80
C LEU A 300 -10.60 11.97 4.64
N TYR A 301 -10.39 11.21 3.57
CA TYR A 301 -9.73 11.67 2.35
C TYR A 301 -10.70 11.55 1.16
N LEU A 302 -10.96 12.68 0.49
CA LEU A 302 -12.01 12.87 -0.53
C LEU A 302 -11.50 13.63 -1.77
N ASP A 303 -10.20 13.84 -1.88
CA ASP A 303 -9.61 14.63 -2.94
C ASP A 303 -9.81 14.02 -4.33
N ASN A 304 -9.69 14.85 -5.36
CA ASN A 304 -9.91 14.45 -6.76
C ASN A 304 -11.27 13.77 -6.99
N ASN A 305 -12.32 14.27 -6.31
CA ASN A 305 -13.73 13.96 -6.56
C ASN A 305 -14.46 15.20 -7.14
N GLN A 306 -15.77 15.10 -7.32
CA GLN A 306 -16.64 16.15 -7.88
C GLN A 306 -17.59 16.72 -6.83
N ILE A 307 -17.12 16.80 -5.58
CA ILE A 307 -17.91 17.22 -4.42
C ILE A 307 -18.04 18.75 -4.44
N THR A 308 -19.24 19.26 -4.15
CA THR A 308 -19.51 20.70 -4.01
C THR A 308 -20.27 21.04 -2.72
N ASP A 309 -20.74 20.03 -2.01
CA ASP A 309 -21.43 20.18 -0.73
C ASP A 309 -20.73 19.36 0.36
N LEU A 310 -20.09 20.07 1.28
CA LEU A 310 -19.42 19.48 2.44
C LEU A 310 -20.31 19.50 3.70
N SER A 311 -21.55 19.97 3.61
CA SER A 311 -22.46 20.03 4.77
C SER A 311 -22.74 18.68 5.44
N PRO A 312 -22.75 17.51 4.75
CA PRO A 312 -22.92 16.22 5.43
C PRO A 312 -21.83 15.95 6.48
N LEU A 313 -20.61 16.48 6.28
CA LEU A 313 -19.49 16.30 7.20
C LEU A 313 -19.69 17.00 8.55
N ARG A 314 -20.63 17.95 8.67
CA ARG A 314 -20.92 18.63 9.95
C ARG A 314 -21.39 17.70 11.05
N SER A 315 -22.04 16.61 10.67
CA SER A 315 -22.55 15.58 11.59
C SER A 315 -21.43 14.74 12.21
N LEU A 316 -20.23 14.76 11.62
CA LEU A 316 -19.09 13.94 12.03
C LEU A 316 -18.35 14.63 13.18
N ILE A 317 -18.77 14.30 14.41
CA ILE A 317 -18.31 14.99 15.60
C ILE A 317 -16.81 14.78 15.88
N GLN A 318 -16.26 13.60 15.56
CA GLN A 318 -14.86 13.25 15.77
C GLN A 318 -13.93 13.74 14.64
N LEU A 319 -14.50 14.11 13.48
CA LEU A 319 -13.73 14.54 12.33
C LEU A 319 -13.24 15.98 12.50
N HIS A 320 -11.94 16.18 12.66
CA HIS A 320 -11.36 17.51 12.87
C HIS A 320 -11.14 18.26 11.54
N TYR A 321 -10.68 17.53 10.53
CA TYR A 321 -10.50 18.01 9.16
C TYR A 321 -10.83 16.89 8.18
N ALA A 322 -11.10 17.23 6.93
CA ALA A 322 -11.16 16.30 5.80
C ALA A 322 -10.17 16.76 4.73
N PHE A 323 -9.44 15.83 4.12
CA PHE A 323 -8.58 16.14 2.97
C PHE A 323 -9.45 16.20 1.70
N VAL A 324 -9.60 17.38 1.13
CA VAL A 324 -10.43 17.62 -0.06
C VAL A 324 -9.94 18.87 -0.81
N TYR A 325 -9.98 18.84 -2.13
CA TYR A 325 -9.45 19.91 -3.01
C TYR A 325 -7.95 20.19 -2.79
N GLY A 326 -7.18 19.14 -2.50
CA GLY A 326 -5.75 19.19 -2.20
C GLY A 326 -5.40 19.80 -0.84
N LEU A 327 -6.38 20.00 0.06
CA LEU A 327 -6.19 20.70 1.34
C LEU A 327 -6.89 20.00 2.50
N ASN A 328 -6.35 20.17 3.71
CA ASN A 328 -7.04 19.82 4.95
C ASN A 328 -8.05 20.92 5.30
N LEU A 329 -9.33 20.68 5.02
CA LEU A 329 -10.41 21.61 5.36
C LEU A 329 -11.00 21.28 6.73
N PHE A 330 -11.04 22.29 7.60
CA PHE A 330 -11.64 22.20 8.94
C PHE A 330 -13.14 22.44 8.92
N LYS A 331 -13.82 22.10 10.03
CA LYS A 331 -15.30 22.18 10.19
C LYS A 331 -15.95 23.49 9.73
N LYS A 332 -15.27 24.64 9.83
CA LYS A 332 -15.76 25.94 9.32
C LYS A 332 -16.18 25.86 7.84
N TYR A 333 -15.47 25.06 7.05
CA TYR A 333 -15.66 24.91 5.60
C TYR A 333 -16.64 23.80 5.21
N PHE A 334 -17.17 23.04 6.18
CA PHE A 334 -18.14 21.95 5.94
C PHE A 334 -19.52 22.54 5.62
N LEU A 335 -19.62 23.14 4.45
CA LEU A 335 -20.77 23.87 3.93
C LEU A 335 -20.90 23.61 2.43
N PRO A 336 -22.08 23.83 1.85
CA PRO A 336 -22.18 23.95 0.41
C PRO A 336 -21.27 25.08 -0.08
N GLN A 337 -20.57 24.88 -1.19
CA GLN A 337 -19.66 25.90 -1.75
C GLN A 337 -20.35 27.25 -2.00
N HIS A 338 -21.64 27.24 -2.36
CA HIS A 338 -22.42 28.46 -2.57
C HIS A 338 -22.69 29.23 -1.26
N GLU A 339 -22.57 28.60 -0.10
CA GLU A 339 -22.69 29.25 1.22
C GLU A 339 -21.34 29.77 1.75
N TRP A 340 -20.23 29.50 1.05
CA TRP A 340 -18.94 30.04 1.45
C TRP A 340 -18.94 31.57 1.35
N GLN A 341 -18.41 32.25 2.37
CA GLN A 341 -18.51 33.71 2.50
C GLN A 341 -17.24 34.40 2.04
N ALA A 342 -17.37 35.45 1.22
CA ALA A 342 -16.21 36.23 0.78
C ALA A 342 -15.44 36.85 1.96
N GLN A 343 -16.14 37.17 3.06
CA GLN A 343 -15.56 37.71 4.29
C GLN A 343 -14.44 36.83 4.86
N TRP A 344 -14.47 35.51 4.65
CA TRP A 344 -13.45 34.61 5.17
C TRP A 344 -12.06 34.90 4.59
N LEU A 345 -11.96 35.48 3.38
CA LEU A 345 -10.69 35.90 2.77
C LEU A 345 -9.92 36.90 3.62
N LEU A 346 -10.62 37.70 4.43
CA LEU A 346 -10.03 38.77 5.23
C LEU A 346 -9.40 38.23 6.52
N SER A 347 -9.87 37.07 6.98
CA SER A 347 -9.42 36.41 8.22
C SER A 347 -8.59 35.14 8.01
N GLU A 348 -8.63 34.53 6.81
CA GLU A 348 -7.97 33.26 6.55
C GLU A 348 -6.47 33.48 6.31
N GLU A 349 -5.63 32.82 7.11
CA GLU A 349 -4.17 32.96 7.08
C GLU A 349 -3.50 31.97 6.12
N ASN A 350 -4.13 30.82 5.85
CA ASN A 350 -3.63 29.82 4.93
C ASN A 350 -3.79 30.30 3.47
N ALA A 351 -2.67 30.47 2.77
CA ALA A 351 -2.64 30.98 1.41
C ALA A 351 -3.36 30.09 0.40
N GLU A 352 -3.26 28.77 0.56
CA GLU A 352 -3.92 27.82 -0.33
C GLU A 352 -5.44 27.78 -0.09
N ILE A 353 -5.89 27.88 1.16
CA ILE A 353 -7.32 28.03 1.45
C ILE A 353 -7.86 29.36 0.89
N ARG A 354 -7.12 30.47 1.01
CA ARG A 354 -7.51 31.73 0.34
C ARG A 354 -7.63 31.55 -1.17
N ARG A 355 -6.69 30.85 -1.80
CA ARG A 355 -6.74 30.57 -3.24
C ARG A 355 -7.97 29.75 -3.59
N LEU A 356 -8.27 28.70 -2.82
CA LEU A 356 -9.47 27.90 -2.99
C LEU A 356 -10.75 28.75 -2.83
N LEU A 357 -10.83 29.59 -1.80
CA LEU A 357 -11.96 30.52 -1.60
C LEU A 357 -12.17 31.44 -2.80
N VAL A 358 -11.09 32.03 -3.35
CA VAL A 358 -11.16 32.90 -4.53
C VAL A 358 -11.70 32.13 -5.74
N GLN A 359 -11.23 30.90 -5.96
CA GLN A 359 -11.65 30.05 -7.06
C GLN A 359 -13.11 29.62 -6.92
N THR A 360 -13.53 29.19 -5.72
CA THR A 360 -14.85 28.61 -5.45
C THR A 360 -15.94 29.68 -5.36
N ILE A 361 -15.72 30.76 -4.61
CA ILE A 361 -16.72 31.83 -4.45
C ILE A 361 -16.88 32.61 -5.75
N GLY A 362 -15.78 32.77 -6.48
CA GLY A 362 -15.71 33.52 -7.72
C GLY A 362 -15.53 35.02 -7.49
N TYR A 363 -14.66 35.61 -8.31
CA TYR A 363 -14.23 37.00 -8.19
C TYR A 363 -15.38 38.02 -8.17
N ALA A 364 -16.39 37.85 -9.03
CA ALA A 364 -17.51 38.78 -9.12
C ALA A 364 -18.32 38.85 -7.82
N ARG A 365 -18.61 37.67 -7.24
CA ARG A 365 -19.31 37.55 -5.96
C ARG A 365 -18.46 38.12 -4.82
N ILE A 366 -17.15 37.87 -4.83
CA ILE A 366 -16.22 38.45 -3.83
C ILE A 366 -16.26 39.98 -3.86
N CYS A 367 -16.17 40.59 -5.04
CA CYS A 367 -16.21 42.05 -5.15
C CYS A 367 -17.55 42.62 -4.67
N GLN A 368 -18.65 41.93 -4.99
CA GLN A 368 -19.99 42.35 -4.57
C GLN A 368 -20.18 42.23 -3.05
N GLU A 369 -19.85 41.08 -2.46
CA GLU A 369 -20.03 40.82 -1.02
C GLU A 369 -19.11 41.67 -0.15
N LEU A 370 -17.89 41.93 -0.62
CA LEU A 370 -16.91 42.76 0.10
C LEU A 370 -17.00 44.24 -0.26
N GLN A 371 -17.93 44.64 -1.12
CA GLN A 371 -18.07 46.02 -1.61
C GLN A 371 -16.74 46.58 -2.14
N ALA A 372 -15.97 45.74 -2.83
CA ALA A 372 -14.63 46.11 -3.30
C ALA A 372 -14.72 47.22 -4.36
N THR A 373 -13.96 48.29 -4.16
CA THR A 373 -13.79 49.37 -5.12
C THR A 373 -12.52 49.15 -5.93
N GLU A 374 -12.63 49.19 -7.26
CA GLU A 374 -11.44 49.22 -8.12
C GLU A 374 -10.79 50.60 -8.04
N LEU A 375 -9.54 50.65 -7.57
CA LEU A 375 -8.77 51.88 -7.45
C LEU A 375 -8.04 52.24 -8.74
N ASP A 376 -7.51 51.22 -9.41
CA ASP A 376 -6.73 51.35 -10.63
C ASP A 376 -6.69 50.01 -11.39
N SER A 377 -6.49 50.08 -12.71
CA SER A 377 -6.25 48.91 -13.55
C SER A 377 -5.09 49.15 -14.49
N TRP A 378 -4.28 48.12 -14.70
CA TRP A 378 -3.14 48.16 -15.59
C TRP A 378 -2.98 46.80 -16.28
N ARG A 379 -3.26 46.77 -17.59
CA ARG A 379 -3.33 45.54 -18.41
C ARG A 379 -4.26 44.49 -17.77
N GLU A 380 -3.78 43.27 -17.53
CA GLU A 380 -4.50 42.18 -16.88
C GLU A 380 -4.61 42.27 -15.35
N TYR A 381 -4.05 43.35 -14.75
CA TYR A 381 -4.05 43.57 -13.31
C TYR A 381 -5.06 44.64 -12.88
N SER A 382 -5.79 44.39 -11.80
CA SER A 382 -6.65 45.39 -11.14
C SER A 382 -6.28 45.49 -9.66
N LEU A 383 -6.11 46.72 -9.17
CA LEU A 383 -5.96 47.00 -7.74
C LEU A 383 -7.33 47.30 -7.14
N LEU A 384 -7.71 46.49 -6.16
CA LEU A 384 -8.96 46.64 -5.43
C LEU A 384 -8.69 47.08 -4.01
N LYS A 385 -9.60 47.89 -3.49
CA LYS A 385 -9.68 48.27 -2.09
C LYS A 385 -11.00 47.76 -1.52
N ILE A 386 -10.89 47.08 -0.38
CA ILE A 386 -12.01 46.65 0.45
C ILE A 386 -11.94 47.47 1.72
N ASP A 387 -12.91 48.35 1.91
CA ASP A 387 -13.07 49.10 3.14
C ASP A 387 -13.55 48.14 4.25
N SER A 388 -12.98 48.29 5.45
CA SER A 388 -13.38 47.53 6.63
C SER A 388 -14.12 48.43 7.62
N ASP A 389 -14.56 47.86 8.75
CA ASP A 389 -15.22 48.64 9.80
C ASP A 389 -14.34 49.79 10.30
N VAL A 390 -14.98 50.80 10.87
CA VAL A 390 -14.31 51.97 11.46
C VAL A 390 -13.24 51.47 12.44
N ASP A 391 -11.99 51.90 12.23
CA ASP A 391 -10.76 51.53 12.97
C ASP A 391 -10.02 50.25 12.52
N VAL A 392 -10.40 49.62 11.40
CA VAL A 392 -9.63 48.53 10.76
C VAL A 392 -8.97 49.02 9.46
N GLU A 393 -7.68 48.69 9.28
CA GLU A 393 -6.93 49.06 8.07
C GLU A 393 -7.56 48.41 6.82
N PRO A 394 -7.83 49.19 5.74
CA PRO A 394 -8.45 48.68 4.53
C PRO A 394 -7.59 47.59 3.86
N ILE A 395 -8.25 46.63 3.23
CA ILE A 395 -7.59 45.49 2.59
C ILE A 395 -7.44 45.77 1.10
N TYR A 396 -6.20 45.68 0.61
CA TYR A 396 -5.88 45.88 -0.80
C TYR A 396 -5.60 44.53 -1.46
N LEU A 397 -6.30 44.23 -2.55
CA LEU A 397 -6.13 43.02 -3.33
C LEU A 397 -5.65 43.38 -4.73
N LEU A 398 -4.53 42.79 -5.15
CA LEU A 398 -4.11 42.78 -6.53
C LEU A 398 -4.72 41.56 -7.21
N LYS A 399 -5.62 41.80 -8.17
CA LYS A 399 -6.16 40.80 -9.07
C LYS A 399 -5.28 40.72 -10.31
N MET A 400 -4.99 39.52 -10.78
CA MET A 400 -4.47 39.24 -12.12
C MET A 400 -5.41 38.27 -12.83
N THR A 401 -5.79 38.56 -14.07
CA THR A 401 -6.48 37.59 -14.93
C THR A 401 -5.46 36.99 -15.90
N CYS A 402 -5.14 35.71 -15.77
CA CYS A 402 -4.19 35.05 -16.67
C CYS A 402 -4.73 35.09 -18.12
N PRO A 403 -4.03 35.74 -19.07
CA PRO A 403 -4.56 35.92 -20.43
C PRO A 403 -4.77 34.61 -21.20
N SER A 404 -3.95 33.59 -20.94
CA SER A 404 -3.98 32.31 -21.67
C SER A 404 -5.05 31.35 -21.17
N THR A 405 -5.41 31.43 -19.89
CA THR A 405 -6.32 30.46 -19.25
C THR A 405 -7.62 31.10 -18.72
N GLY A 406 -7.65 32.42 -18.59
CA GLY A 406 -8.72 33.14 -17.91
C GLY A 406 -8.72 32.98 -16.38
N PHE A 407 -7.77 32.24 -15.79
CA PHE A 407 -7.71 32.04 -14.35
C PHE A 407 -7.45 33.35 -13.60
N ILE A 408 -8.22 33.59 -12.55
CA ILE A 408 -8.07 34.76 -11.69
C ILE A 408 -7.19 34.42 -10.50
N HIS A 409 -6.13 35.19 -10.31
CA HIS A 409 -5.29 35.18 -9.13
C HIS A 409 -5.57 36.45 -8.33
N ALA A 410 -5.69 36.34 -7.01
CA ALA A 410 -5.82 37.49 -6.13
C ALA A 410 -4.84 37.38 -4.98
N LEU A 411 -4.07 38.45 -4.75
CA LEU A 411 -3.05 38.51 -3.71
C LEU A 411 -3.27 39.77 -2.87
N ARG A 412 -3.10 39.65 -1.54
CA ARG A 412 -3.09 40.81 -0.67
C ARG A 412 -1.80 41.59 -0.89
N VAL A 413 -1.92 42.90 -1.08
CA VAL A 413 -0.80 43.83 -1.23
C VAL A 413 -0.84 44.87 -0.11
N PRO A 414 0.26 45.61 0.13
CA PRO A 414 0.30 46.65 1.14
C PRO A 414 -0.85 47.67 0.99
N PRO A 415 -1.38 48.17 2.11
CA PRO A 415 -2.56 49.04 2.14
C PRO A 415 -2.30 50.47 1.65
N ASN A 416 -1.05 50.82 1.40
CA ASN A 416 -0.63 52.12 0.87
C ASN A 416 -0.47 52.14 -0.65
N MET A 417 -0.75 51.02 -1.34
CA MET A 417 -0.62 50.92 -2.79
C MET A 417 -1.60 51.86 -3.49
N THR A 418 -1.13 52.60 -4.48
CA THR A 418 -1.93 53.61 -5.17
C THR A 418 -2.30 53.24 -6.60
N SER A 419 -1.62 52.24 -7.19
CA SER A 419 -1.87 51.78 -8.56
C SER A 419 -1.65 50.27 -8.71
N ALA A 420 -2.32 49.67 -9.70
CA ALA A 420 -2.15 48.26 -10.05
C ALA A 420 -0.70 47.95 -10.42
N ARG A 421 -0.04 48.87 -11.16
CA ARG A 421 1.37 48.75 -11.54
C ARG A 421 2.31 48.74 -10.33
N GLU A 422 2.08 49.59 -9.33
CA GLU A 422 2.87 49.62 -8.10
C GLU A 422 2.72 48.32 -7.30
N ALA A 423 1.49 47.82 -7.20
CA ALA A 423 1.19 46.58 -6.52
C ALA A 423 1.86 45.36 -7.18
N ILE A 424 1.83 45.22 -8.52
CA ILE A 424 2.51 44.10 -9.19
C ILE A 424 4.04 44.21 -9.13
N ARG A 425 4.60 45.44 -9.12
CA ARG A 425 6.03 45.65 -8.84
C ARG A 425 6.40 45.13 -7.46
N TRP A 426 5.58 45.41 -6.47
CA TRP A 426 5.80 44.94 -5.10
C TRP A 426 5.76 43.41 -5.02
N VAL A 427 4.78 42.76 -5.66
CA VAL A 427 4.68 41.29 -5.72
C VAL A 427 5.92 40.67 -6.37
N ASN A 428 6.51 41.31 -7.38
CA ASN A 428 7.70 40.83 -8.11
C ASN A 428 9.01 41.44 -7.59
N TRP A 429 9.10 41.72 -6.29
CA TRP A 429 10.33 42.19 -5.63
C TRP A 429 10.98 43.43 -6.26
N GLY A 430 10.16 44.34 -6.80
CA GLY A 430 10.59 45.62 -7.36
C GLY A 430 10.82 45.65 -8.87
N ILE A 431 10.74 44.50 -9.56
CA ILE A 431 10.87 44.43 -11.02
C ILE A 431 9.67 45.11 -11.68
N ASP A 432 9.90 46.01 -12.64
CA ASP A 432 8.81 46.64 -13.39
C ASP A 432 8.14 45.62 -14.32
N PRO A 433 6.80 45.50 -14.32
CA PRO A 433 6.08 44.64 -15.23
C PRO A 433 6.33 44.90 -16.72
N SER A 434 6.83 46.09 -17.09
CA SER A 434 7.28 46.34 -18.46
C SER A 434 8.50 45.50 -18.86
N GLU A 435 9.23 44.96 -17.89
CA GLU A 435 10.41 44.12 -18.08
C GLU A 435 10.06 42.62 -18.10
N PHE A 436 8.80 42.25 -17.87
CA PHE A 436 8.35 40.88 -18.05
C PHE A 436 8.48 40.52 -19.53
N THR A 437 9.39 39.60 -19.84
CA THR A 437 9.55 39.07 -21.20
C THR A 437 8.25 38.38 -21.60
N VAL A 438 7.64 38.86 -22.68
CA VAL A 438 6.50 38.19 -23.31
C VAL A 438 7.04 36.94 -23.99
N GLU A 439 6.96 35.78 -23.35
CA GLU A 439 7.08 34.52 -24.06
C GLU A 439 5.77 34.33 -24.85
N SER A 440 5.87 34.57 -26.16
CA SER A 440 4.80 34.44 -27.16
C SER A 440 4.51 33.00 -27.53
#